data_AF-A0A1C3HMZ5-F1
#
_entry.id   AF-A0A1C3HMZ5-F1
#
_cell.length_a   1.000
_cell.length_b   1.000
_cell.length_c   1.000
_cell.angle_alpha   90.00
_cell.angle_beta   90.00
_cell.angle_gamma   90.00
#
_symmetry.space_group_name_H-M   'P 1'
#
loop_
_entity.id
_entity.type
_entity.pdbx_description
1 polymer ?
#
loop_
_entity_poly.entity_id
_entity_poly.type
_entity_poly.pdbx_seq_one_letter_code
_entity_poly.pdbx_strand_id
1 'polypeptide(L)'
;MAKVGDALTPLEHALDFTLRDWWQPTKANYFGRISKELMSDALLDAGKVAQAASVLKMKKGDAAQLAEDELTASGWVPECLLPVADDTTSLQDADNSAAA
;
A
#
# COMPACT_ATOMS: atom_id res chain seq x y z
N MET A 1 5.29 -17.70 -3.42
CA MET A 1 4.48 -17.26 -2.27
C MET A 1 3.47 -16.27 -2.82
N ALA A 2 2.18 -16.64 -2.90
CA ALA A 2 1.16 -15.72 -3.41
C ALA A 2 1.05 -14.52 -2.47
N LYS A 3 1.11 -13.30 -3.03
CA LYS A 3 0.93 -12.05 -2.27
C LYS A 3 -0.53 -12.00 -1.80
N VAL A 4 -0.79 -11.56 -0.57
CA VAL A 4 -2.16 -11.55 -0.01
C VAL A 4 -3.09 -10.65 -0.83
N GLY A 5 -2.57 -9.62 -1.50
CA GLY A 5 -3.32 -8.80 -2.45
C GLY A 5 -4.04 -9.59 -3.55
N ASP A 6 -3.46 -10.68 -4.06
CA ASP A 6 -4.07 -11.51 -5.13
C ASP A 6 -5.36 -12.21 -4.67
N ALA A 7 -5.42 -12.63 -3.41
CA ALA A 7 -6.61 -13.24 -2.82
C ALA A 7 -7.70 -12.21 -2.49
N LEU A 8 -7.37 -10.91 -2.48
CA LEU A 8 -8.28 -9.83 -2.09
C LEU A 8 -8.97 -9.19 -3.31
N THR A 9 -8.36 -9.21 -4.50
CA THR A 9 -8.94 -8.71 -5.75
C THR A 9 -10.39 -9.17 -6.01
N PRO A 10 -10.73 -10.48 -5.93
CA PRO A 10 -12.12 -10.91 -6.15
C PRO A 10 -13.09 -10.44 -5.06
N LEU A 11 -12.61 -10.20 -3.83
CA LEU A 11 -13.42 -9.66 -2.73
C LEU A 11 -13.66 -8.16 -2.90
N GLU A 12 -12.66 -7.41 -3.37
CA GLU A 12 -12.77 -5.98 -3.67
C GLU A 12 -13.83 -5.73 -4.77
N HIS A 13 -13.79 -6.52 -5.85
CA HIS A 13 -14.80 -6.46 -6.91
C HIS A 13 -16.20 -6.88 -6.45
N ALA A 14 -16.31 -7.90 -5.60
CA ALA A 14 -17.61 -8.38 -5.11
C ALA A 14 -18.29 -7.38 -4.17
N LEU A 15 -17.51 -6.55 -3.47
CA LEU A 15 -18.01 -5.61 -2.47
C LEU A 15 -18.01 -4.15 -2.93
N ASP A 16 -17.57 -3.87 -4.17
CA ASP A 16 -17.28 -2.51 -4.67
C ASP A 16 -16.43 -1.71 -3.67
N PHE A 17 -15.44 -2.39 -3.10
CA PHE A 17 -14.63 -1.90 -1.99
C PHE A 17 -13.18 -1.83 -2.41
N THR A 18 -12.51 -0.72 -2.13
CA THR A 18 -11.10 -0.54 -2.46
C THR A 18 -10.28 -0.49 -1.18
N LEU A 19 -9.41 -1.48 -0.94
CA LEU A 19 -8.64 -1.60 0.32
C LEU A 19 -7.73 -0.39 0.57
N ARG A 20 -7.14 0.15 -0.49
CA ARG A 20 -6.31 1.38 -0.47
C ARG A 20 -7.06 2.63 -0.01
N ASP A 21 -8.39 2.65 -0.09
CA ASP A 21 -9.21 3.77 0.40
C ASP A 21 -9.39 3.70 1.94
N TRP A 22 -9.27 2.51 2.51
CA TRP A 22 -9.45 2.24 3.94
C TRP A 22 -8.16 1.97 4.71
N TRP A 23 -7.04 1.80 4.01
CA TRP A 23 -5.74 1.61 4.63
C TRP A 23 -5.16 2.92 5.15
N GLN A 24 -4.89 2.97 6.45
CA GLN A 24 -4.17 4.08 7.07
C GLN A 24 -3.03 3.54 7.93
N PRO A 25 -1.76 3.69 7.48
CA PRO A 25 -0.62 3.27 8.27
C PRO A 25 -0.38 4.32 9.37
N THR A 26 -0.99 4.13 10.55
CA THR A 26 -0.76 5.01 11.70
C THR A 26 0.28 4.42 12.66
N LYS A 27 0.83 5.24 13.56
CA LYS A 27 1.70 4.80 14.66
C LYS A 27 1.02 3.78 15.55
N ALA A 28 -0.27 3.94 15.85
CA ALA A 28 -1.00 2.99 16.68
C ALA A 28 -1.32 1.69 15.93
N ASN A 29 -1.49 1.74 14.61
CA ASN A 29 -1.93 0.59 13.82
C ASN A 29 -0.78 -0.19 13.18
N TYR A 30 0.18 0.47 12.55
CA TYR A 30 1.25 -0.18 11.78
C TYR A 30 2.65 0.16 12.33
N PHE A 31 3.03 1.43 12.41
CA PHE A 31 4.41 1.80 12.75
C PHE A 31 4.81 1.48 14.19
N GLY A 32 3.86 1.37 15.12
CA GLY A 32 4.14 0.90 16.48
C GLY A 32 4.54 -0.59 16.53
N ARG A 33 4.10 -1.38 15.54
CA ARG A 33 4.27 -2.83 15.48
C ARG A 33 5.52 -3.27 14.70
N ILE A 34 6.01 -2.43 13.78
CA ILE A 34 7.17 -2.76 12.93
C ILE A 34 8.48 -2.19 13.49
N SER A 35 9.61 -2.66 12.99
CA SER A 35 10.96 -2.18 13.35
C SER A 35 11.31 -0.90 12.60
N LYS A 36 12.32 -0.16 13.08
CA LYS A 36 12.74 1.10 12.44
C LYS A 36 13.29 0.86 11.02
N GLU A 37 13.91 -0.30 10.77
CA GLU A 37 14.34 -0.66 9.41
C GLU A 37 13.14 -0.75 8.48
N LEU A 38 12.04 -1.38 8.92
CA LEU A 38 10.83 -1.52 8.11
C LEU A 38 10.10 -0.18 7.89
N MET A 39 10.17 0.75 8.85
CA MET A 39 9.68 2.13 8.65
C MET A 39 10.51 2.87 7.60
N SER A 40 11.83 2.68 7.62
CA SER A 40 12.73 3.26 6.63
C SER A 40 12.44 2.70 5.24
N ASP A 41 12.22 1.39 5.14
CA ASP A 41 11.86 0.70 3.89
C ASP A 41 10.54 1.23 3.32
N ALA A 42 9.51 1.33 4.17
CA ALA A 42 8.22 1.90 3.79
C ALA A 42 8.33 3.37 3.30
N LEU A 43 9.20 4.17 3.93
CA LEU A 43 9.49 5.53 3.48
C LEU A 43 10.28 5.54 2.15
N LEU A 44 11.18 4.60 1.91
CA LEU A 44 11.87 4.47 0.62
C LEU A 44 10.89 4.11 -0.50
N ASP A 45 9.98 3.18 -0.25
CA ASP A 45 8.92 2.77 -1.19
C ASP A 45 8.00 3.94 -1.55
N ALA A 46 7.72 4.83 -0.60
CA ALA A 46 6.96 6.05 -0.83
C ALA A 46 7.79 7.19 -1.48
N GLY A 47 9.05 6.94 -1.84
CA GLY A 47 9.96 7.94 -2.43
C GLY A 47 10.51 8.97 -1.43
N LYS A 48 10.35 8.76 -0.13
CA LYS A 48 10.75 9.66 0.96
C LYS A 48 12.14 9.31 1.50
N VAL A 49 13.12 9.28 0.61
CA VAL A 49 14.50 8.84 0.91
C VAL A 49 15.18 9.64 2.03
N ALA A 50 14.93 10.96 2.10
CA ALA A 50 15.49 11.82 3.15
C ALA A 50 14.92 11.47 4.54
N GLN A 51 13.64 11.14 4.59
CA GLN A 51 12.92 10.73 5.80
C GLN A 51 13.33 9.32 6.22
N ALA A 52 13.53 8.40 5.27
CA ALA A 52 13.99 7.04 5.52
C ALA A 52 15.33 7.00 6.27
N ALA A 53 16.32 7.78 5.82
CA ALA A 53 17.59 7.90 6.53
C ALA A 53 17.44 8.53 7.93
N SER A 54 16.45 9.41 8.10
CA SER A 54 16.19 10.11 9.35
C SER A 54 15.55 9.19 10.40
N VAL A 55 14.58 8.35 10.03
CA VAL A 55 13.89 7.45 10.97
C VAL A 55 14.80 6.41 11.62
N LEU A 56 15.89 6.00 10.94
CA LEU A 56 16.88 5.08 11.49
C LEU A 56 17.64 5.67 12.69
N LYS A 57 17.85 7.00 12.68
CA LYS A 57 18.59 7.72 13.73
C LYS A 57 17.69 8.23 14.85
N MET A 58 16.38 8.20 14.69
CA MET A 58 15.39 8.68 15.65
C MET A 58 14.99 7.62 16.68
N LYS A 59 14.35 8.03 17.78
CA LYS A 59 13.69 7.09 18.71
C LYS A 59 12.51 6.43 18.01
N LYS A 60 12.16 5.21 18.38
CA LYS A 60 11.09 4.43 17.71
C LYS A 60 9.74 5.18 17.73
N GLY A 61 9.44 5.89 18.82
CA GLY A 61 8.22 6.69 18.92
C GLY A 61 8.18 7.87 17.95
N ASP A 62 9.30 8.56 17.75
CA ASP A 62 9.40 9.71 16.83
C ASP A 62 9.47 9.24 15.38
N ALA A 63 10.21 8.15 15.12
CA ALA A 63 10.28 7.50 13.81
C ALA A 63 8.90 7.04 13.33
N ALA A 64 8.10 6.45 14.22
CA ALA A 64 6.75 6.01 13.90
C ALA A 64 5.80 7.17 13.61
N GLN A 65 5.97 8.31 14.30
CA GLN A 65 5.17 9.51 14.05
C GLN A 65 5.50 10.17 12.70
N LEU A 66 6.79 10.25 12.38
CA LEU A 66 7.26 10.80 11.11
C LEU A 66 6.86 9.92 9.92
N ALA A 67 6.94 8.59 10.09
CA ALA A 67 6.45 7.65 9.08
C ALA A 67 4.93 7.76 8.88
N GLU A 68 4.16 7.95 9.95
CA GLU A 68 2.70 8.18 9.86
C GLU A 68 2.36 9.42 9.06
N ASP A 69 2.97 10.57 9.36
CA ASP A 69 2.67 11.83 8.68
C ASP A 69 2.97 11.74 7.18
N GLU A 70 4.14 11.21 6.83
CA GLU A 70 4.60 11.11 5.45
C GLU A 70 3.86 10.05 4.64
N LEU A 71 3.56 8.89 5.24
CA LEU A 71 2.89 7.78 4.54
C LEU A 71 1.37 7.93 4.49
N THR A 72 0.76 8.59 5.47
CA THR A 72 -0.67 8.96 5.41
C THR A 72 -0.89 10.05 4.36
N ALA A 73 0.01 11.04 4.27
CA ALA A 73 -0.08 12.08 3.24
C ALA A 73 0.14 11.55 1.82
N SER A 74 0.91 10.48 1.64
CA SER A 74 1.16 9.87 0.33
C SER A 74 0.17 8.77 -0.06
N GLY A 75 -0.68 8.31 0.87
CA GLY A 75 -1.60 7.19 0.62
C GLY A 75 -0.88 5.85 0.41
N TRP A 76 0.29 5.69 1.04
CA TRP A 76 1.13 4.52 0.83
C TRP A 76 0.54 3.25 1.44
N VAL A 77 0.70 2.14 0.71
CA VAL A 77 0.24 0.80 1.09
C VAL A 77 1.44 -0.16 0.95
N PRO A 78 1.69 -1.05 1.92
CA PRO A 78 2.79 -2.01 1.84
C PRO A 78 2.61 -3.00 0.69
N GLU A 79 3.73 -3.45 0.11
CA GLU A 79 3.75 -4.39 -1.03
C GLU A 79 3.01 -5.73 -0.79
N CYS A 80 2.81 -6.14 0.46
CA CYS A 80 2.02 -7.33 0.75
C CYS A 80 0.52 -7.12 0.47
N LEU A 81 0.04 -5.90 0.64
CA LEU A 81 -1.35 -5.49 0.41
C LEU A 81 -1.59 -4.94 -1.00
N LEU A 82 -0.53 -4.60 -1.74
CA LEU A 82 -0.69 -4.25 -3.14
C LEU A 82 -1.17 -5.48 -3.92
N PRO A 83 -2.24 -5.35 -4.74
CA PRO A 83 -2.55 -6.38 -5.71
C PRO A 83 -1.35 -6.53 -6.63
N VAL A 84 -1.08 -7.74 -7.13
CA VAL A 84 -0.22 -7.86 -8.30
C VAL A 84 -0.95 -7.09 -9.40
N ALA A 85 -0.41 -5.94 -9.77
CA ALA A 85 -0.88 -5.24 -10.94
C ALA A 85 -0.48 -6.11 -12.14
N ASP A 86 -1.29 -7.11 -12.46
CA ASP A 86 -1.43 -7.48 -13.85
C ASP A 86 -1.92 -6.23 -14.55
N ASP A 87 -1.07 -5.72 -15.44
CA ASP A 87 -1.36 -4.66 -16.39
C ASP A 87 -2.58 -5.10 -17.23
N THR A 88 -3.78 -4.88 -16.69
CA THR A 88 -5.04 -5.06 -17.39
C THR A 88 -5.88 -3.82 -17.11
N THR A 89 -5.40 -2.72 -17.66
CA THR A 89 -6.30 -1.74 -18.26
C THR A 89 -5.81 -1.49 -19.67
N SER A 90 -6.21 -2.39 -20.56
CA SER A 90 -6.56 -2.01 -21.92
C SER A 90 -7.93 -2.61 -22.19
N LEU A 91 -8.95 -1.80 -21.93
CA LEU A 91 -10.30 -2.01 -22.43
C LEU A 91 -10.24 -2.21 -23.94
N GLN A 92 -10.62 -3.38 -24.41
CA GLN A 92 -11.30 -3.55 -25.69
C GLN A 92 -12.30 -4.68 -25.54
N ASP A 93 -13.43 -4.29 -24.95
CA ASP A 93 -14.74 -4.83 -25.30
C ASP A 93 -14.89 -4.68 -26.83
N ALA A 94 -14.65 -5.77 -27.55
CA ALA A 94 -14.99 -5.90 -28.95
C ALA A 94 -15.26 -7.38 -29.21
N ASP A 95 -16.52 -7.75 -29.00
CA ASP A 95 -17.37 -8.29 -30.06
C ASP A 95 -18.46 -9.17 -29.41
N ASN A 96 -19.57 -8.53 -29.03
CA ASN A 96 -20.83 -9.25 -28.97
C ASN A 96 -21.96 -8.40 -29.54
N SER A 97 -22.09 -8.43 -30.86
CA SER A 97 -23.36 -8.24 -31.57
C SER A 97 -23.49 -9.39 -32.58
N ALA A 98 -24.10 -10.50 -32.17
CA ALA A 98 -25.53 -10.78 -32.35
C ALA A 98 -25.97 -10.92 -33.82
N ALA A 99 -26.25 -12.18 -34.18
CA ALA A 99 -27.44 -12.67 -34.91
C ALA A 99 -27.89 -11.96 -36.21
N ALA A 100 -27.84 -12.69 -37.33
CA ALA A 100 -29.02 -13.21 -38.05
C ALA A 100 -28.61 -13.91 -39.37
#